data_AF-A0A816V0L6-F1
#
_entry.id   AF-A0A816V0L6-F1
#
_cell.length_a   1.000
_cell.length_b   1.000
_cell.length_c   1.000
_cell.angle_alpha   90.00
_cell.angle_beta   90.00
_cell.angle_gamma   90.00
#
_symmetry.space_group_name_H-M   'P 1'
#
loop_
_entity.id
_entity.type
_entity.pdbx_description
1 polymer ?
#
loop_
_entity_poly.entity_id
_entity_poly.type
_entity_poly.pdbx_seq_one_letter_code
_entity_poly.pdbx_strand_id
1 'polypeptide(L)'
;MQELTLRGQISVKRMGALDEKPFQKLAKERYPAEEADVEAATLCSLWDNHLRDSAWHPIKVIQIDGIHKEVLNEEDEKLQELKKELGDEVFEAVTQALMERNEYNGSGRYIVPELWNFKEGRKATLKEGVVYLMKLWTHLKPKPKRK
;
A
#
# COMPACT_ATOMS: atom_id res chain seq x y z
N MET A 1 14.80 -28.93 -12.27
CA MET A 1 13.88 -27.93 -12.84
C MET A 1 14.03 -26.70 -11.96
N GLN A 2 14.77 -25.68 -12.38
CA GLN A 2 14.88 -24.45 -11.59
C GLN A 2 13.58 -23.67 -11.76
N GLU A 3 12.76 -23.63 -10.71
CA GLU A 3 11.66 -22.67 -10.62
C GLU A 3 12.28 -21.26 -10.57
N LEU A 4 12.30 -20.58 -11.70
CA LEU A 4 12.69 -19.18 -11.74
C LEU A 4 11.53 -18.36 -11.22
N THR A 5 11.67 -17.88 -9.99
CA THR A 5 10.84 -16.86 -9.37
C THR A 5 10.92 -15.55 -10.17
N LEU A 6 10.18 -15.44 -11.27
CA LEU A 6 9.73 -14.14 -11.81
C LEU A 6 8.57 -13.59 -10.96
N ARG A 7 8.68 -13.69 -9.63
CA ARG A 7 7.78 -12.98 -8.71
C ARG A 7 8.10 -11.49 -8.85
N GLY A 8 7.31 -10.81 -9.69
CA GLY A 8 7.07 -9.36 -9.77
C GLY A 8 8.16 -8.43 -9.25
N GLN A 9 9.34 -8.39 -9.88
CA GLN A 9 10.31 -7.30 -9.61
C GLN A 9 9.73 -5.95 -10.02
N ILE A 10 8.96 -5.93 -11.11
CA ILE A 10 8.21 -4.78 -11.58
C ILE A 10 6.76 -5.20 -11.73
N SER A 11 5.85 -4.46 -11.11
CA SER A 11 4.41 -4.66 -11.19
C SER A 11 3.68 -3.35 -10.92
N VAL A 12 2.36 -3.35 -11.05
CA VAL A 12 1.53 -2.22 -10.65
C VAL A 12 1.31 -2.26 -9.14
N LYS A 13 1.72 -1.21 -8.43
CA LYS A 13 1.35 -0.95 -7.04
C LYS A 13 0.11 -0.06 -7.00
N ARG A 14 -0.80 -0.34 -6.07
CA ARG A 14 -1.98 0.49 -5.82
C ARG A 14 -1.63 1.49 -4.71
N MET A 15 -1.13 2.68 -5.08
CA MET A 15 -0.69 3.70 -4.11
C MET A 15 -1.87 4.20 -3.28
N GLY A 16 -1.71 4.16 -1.96
CA GLY A 16 -2.76 4.53 -1.01
C GLY A 16 -3.80 3.43 -0.76
N ALA A 17 -3.59 2.22 -1.26
CA ALA A 17 -4.40 1.07 -0.87
C ALA A 17 -4.00 0.62 0.54
N LEU A 18 -5.00 0.41 1.39
CA LEU A 18 -4.78 -0.09 2.75
C LEU A 18 -4.37 -1.57 2.70
N ASP A 19 -3.33 -1.94 3.44
CA ASP A 19 -2.95 -3.35 3.59
C ASP A 19 -3.90 -4.03 4.58
N GLU A 20 -4.59 -5.07 4.11
CA GLU A 20 -5.58 -5.81 4.89
C GLU A 20 -4.92 -6.79 5.88
N LYS A 21 -3.65 -7.17 5.68
CA LYS A 21 -3.01 -8.23 6.48
C LYS A 21 -2.92 -7.90 7.97
N PRO A 22 -2.56 -6.67 8.40
CA PRO A 22 -2.56 -6.34 9.82
C PRO A 22 -3.93 -6.46 10.46
N PHE A 23 -5.00 -6.08 9.74
CA PHE A 23 -6.38 -6.23 10.21
C PHE A 23 -6.78 -7.70 10.33
N GLN A 24 -6.42 -8.53 9.35
CA GLN A 24 -6.66 -9.98 9.39
C GLN A 24 -5.93 -10.66 10.55
N LYS A 25 -4.68 -10.26 10.81
CA LYS A 25 -3.89 -10.77 11.94
C LYS A 25 -4.54 -10.36 13.26
N LEU A 26 -4.82 -9.07 13.43
CA LEU A 26 -5.47 -8.53 14.62
C LEU A 26 -6.81 -9.22 14.89
N ALA A 27 -7.64 -9.41 13.86
CA ALA A 27 -8.95 -10.01 14.02
C ALA A 27 -8.88 -11.48 14.44
N LYS A 28 -7.93 -12.25 13.90
CA LYS A 28 -7.69 -13.65 14.32
C LYS A 28 -7.25 -13.78 15.77
N GLU A 29 -6.64 -12.74 16.34
CA GLU A 29 -6.24 -12.71 17.74
C GLU A 29 -7.39 -12.30 18.67
N ARG A 30 -8.35 -11.51 18.18
CA ARG A 30 -9.43 -10.91 18.99
C ARG A 30 -10.78 -11.61 18.90
N TYR A 31 -11.07 -12.27 17.80
CA TYR A 31 -12.40 -12.81 17.49
C TYR A 31 -12.37 -14.32 17.25
N PRO A 32 -13.51 -15.02 17.44
CA PRO A 32 -13.66 -16.41 17.00
C PRO A 32 -13.33 -16.58 15.52
N ALA A 33 -12.88 -17.77 15.12
CA ALA A 33 -12.43 -18.03 13.76
C ALA A 33 -13.54 -17.79 12.71
N GLU A 34 -14.80 -18.02 13.09
CA GLU A 34 -16.00 -17.85 12.27
C GLU A 34 -16.31 -16.37 11.99
N GLU A 35 -15.86 -15.46 12.85
CA GLU A 35 -16.15 -14.02 12.80
C GLU A 35 -14.93 -13.20 12.36
N ALA A 36 -13.71 -13.72 12.56
CA ALA A 36 -12.45 -13.00 12.35
C ALA A 36 -12.31 -12.38 10.95
N ASP A 37 -12.72 -13.08 9.90
CA ASP A 37 -12.63 -12.57 8.52
C ASP A 37 -13.61 -11.41 8.29
N VAL A 38 -14.81 -11.47 8.87
CA VAL A 38 -15.83 -10.42 8.76
C VAL A 38 -15.40 -9.18 9.54
N GLU A 39 -14.87 -9.36 10.75
CA GLU A 39 -14.38 -8.27 11.60
C GLU A 39 -13.15 -7.59 10.99
N ALA A 40 -12.22 -8.36 10.42
CA ALA A 40 -11.08 -7.81 9.68
C ALA A 40 -11.53 -6.93 8.52
N ALA A 41 -12.48 -7.41 7.70
CA ALA A 41 -13.02 -6.66 6.57
C ALA A 41 -13.77 -5.39 7.01
N THR A 42 -14.50 -5.47 8.13
CA THR A 42 -15.24 -4.36 8.71
C THR A 42 -14.29 -3.26 9.19
N LEU A 43 -13.28 -3.62 9.98
CA LEU A 43 -12.24 -2.69 10.46
C LEU A 43 -11.45 -2.08 9.31
N CYS A 44 -11.04 -2.90 8.33
CA CYS A 44 -10.31 -2.40 7.17
C CYS A 44 -11.16 -1.41 6.35
N SER A 45 -12.45 -1.69 6.14
CA SER A 45 -13.36 -0.81 5.40
C SER A 45 -13.62 0.50 6.15
N LEU A 46 -13.76 0.43 7.48
CA LEU A 46 -13.89 1.62 8.33
C LEU A 46 -12.71 2.57 8.14
N TRP A 47 -11.48 2.05 8.21
CA TRP A 47 -10.28 2.85 8.03
C TRP A 47 -10.07 3.30 6.59
N ASP A 48 -10.43 2.49 5.59
CA ASP A 48 -10.42 2.92 4.19
C ASP A 48 -11.35 4.13 3.96
N ASN A 49 -12.52 4.14 4.60
CA ASN A 49 -13.46 5.26 4.55
C ASN A 49 -12.89 6.52 5.22
N HIS A 50 -12.27 6.39 6.40
CA HIS A 50 -11.57 7.53 7.02
C HIS A 50 -10.50 8.09 6.09
N LEU A 51 -9.68 7.23 5.48
CA LEU A 51 -8.65 7.66 4.52
C LEU A 51 -9.21 8.33 3.26
N ARG A 52 -10.51 8.17 2.94
CA ARG A 52 -11.18 8.85 1.82
C ARG A 52 -11.83 10.17 2.22
N ASP A 53 -12.07 10.36 3.51
CA ASP A 53 -12.69 11.56 4.05
C ASP A 53 -11.73 12.75 3.90
N SER A 54 -12.09 13.70 3.03
CA SER A 54 -11.29 14.90 2.81
C SER A 54 -11.29 15.85 4.00
N ALA A 55 -12.28 15.74 4.91
CA ALA A 55 -12.32 16.51 6.14
C ALA A 55 -11.31 16.01 7.18
N TRP A 56 -10.86 14.75 7.07
CA TRP A 56 -9.81 14.21 7.92
C TRP A 56 -8.44 14.33 7.23
N HIS A 57 -7.62 15.25 7.74
CA HIS A 57 -6.29 15.54 7.21
C HIS A 57 -5.27 15.65 8.34
N PRO A 58 -4.86 14.50 8.94
CA PRO A 58 -3.91 14.48 10.05
C PRO A 58 -2.46 14.58 9.54
N ILE A 59 -2.22 15.55 8.66
CA ILE A 59 -0.92 15.84 8.04
C ILE A 59 -0.66 17.33 8.27
N LYS A 60 0.56 17.66 8.69
CA LYS A 60 1.01 19.03 8.90
C LYS A 60 2.25 19.32 8.06
N VAL A 61 2.39 20.57 7.66
CA VAL A 61 3.60 21.05 6.98
C VAL A 61 4.56 21.60 8.02
N ILE A 62 5.77 21.05 8.06
CA ILE A 62 6.88 21.57 8.87
C ILE A 62 7.99 22.07 7.95
N GLN A 63 8.86 22.94 8.48
CA GLN A 63 10.02 23.43 7.76
C GLN A 63 11.28 22.79 8.33
N ILE A 64 12.04 22.07 7.49
CA ILE A 64 13.33 21.48 7.84
C ILE A 64 14.36 22.01 6.84
N ASP A 65 15.39 22.70 7.32
CA ASP A 65 16.47 23.27 6.48
C ASP A 65 15.95 24.15 5.32
N GLY A 66 14.88 24.91 5.57
CA GLY A 66 14.25 25.76 4.56
C GLY A 66 13.29 25.03 3.61
N ILE A 67 13.19 23.70 3.69
CA ILE A 67 12.32 22.87 2.85
C ILE A 67 11.03 22.55 3.62
N HIS A 68 9.88 22.86 3.01
CA HIS A 68 8.58 22.44 3.53
C HIS A 68 8.38 20.94 3.30
N LYS A 69 8.07 20.20 4.37
CA LYS A 69 7.77 18.77 4.34
C LYS A 69 6.45 18.50 5.02
N GLU A 70 5.66 17.65 4.39
CA GLU A 70 4.44 17.09 4.98
C GLU A 70 4.82 15.92 5.89
N VAL A 71 4.34 15.98 7.13
CA VAL A 71 4.55 14.94 8.14
C VAL A 71 3.23 14.63 8.82
N LEU A 72 3.11 13.42 9.38
CA LEU A 72 1.95 13.05 10.17
C LEU A 72 1.80 13.98 11.37
N ASN A 73 0.57 14.37 11.67
CA ASN A 73 0.26 15.01 12.93
C ASN A 73 0.08 13.96 14.02
N GLU A 74 1.14 13.69 14.78
CA GLU A 74 1.09 12.72 15.88
C GLU A 74 0.05 13.08 16.97
N GLU A 75 -0.37 14.34 17.07
CA GLU A 75 -1.39 14.79 18.02
C GLU A 75 -2.83 14.54 17.54
N ASP A 76 -3.03 14.00 16.33
CA ASP A 76 -4.37 13.69 15.83
C ASP A 76 -5.05 12.63 16.70
N GLU A 77 -6.24 12.96 17.21
CA GLU A 77 -7.00 12.11 18.14
C GLU A 77 -7.31 10.74 17.54
N LYS A 78 -7.73 10.67 16.26
CA LYS A 78 -8.03 9.40 15.60
C LYS A 78 -6.77 8.56 15.40
N LEU A 79 -5.63 9.16 15.06
CA LEU A 79 -4.36 8.42 14.95
C LEU A 79 -3.89 7.86 16.30
N GLN A 80 -4.07 8.62 17.39
CA GLN A 80 -3.75 8.16 18.75
C GLN A 80 -4.68 7.01 19.18
N GLU A 81 -5.98 7.14 18.94
CA GLU A 81 -6.96 6.09 19.19
C GLU A 81 -6.67 4.83 18.37
N LEU A 82 -6.39 4.99 17.06
CA LEU A 82 -6.01 3.89 16.18
C LEU A 82 -4.86 3.05 16.76
N LYS A 83 -3.78 3.72 17.16
CA LYS A 83 -2.59 3.06 17.67
C LYS A 83 -2.88 2.34 18.98
N LYS A 84 -3.63 2.99 19.88
CA LYS A 84 -4.02 2.43 21.17
C LYS A 84 -4.95 1.23 21.02
N GLU A 85 -5.92 1.31 20.11
CA GLU A 85 -6.97 0.31 19.97
C GLU A 85 -6.59 -0.84 19.05
N LEU A 86 -5.91 -0.59 17.94
CA LEU A 86 -5.62 -1.59 16.91
C LEU A 86 -4.13 -1.98 16.83
N GLY A 87 -3.26 -1.29 17.57
CA GLY A 87 -1.84 -1.61 17.68
C GLY A 87 -0.98 -1.05 16.55
N ASP A 88 0.33 -1.27 16.69
CA ASP A 88 1.35 -0.64 15.83
C ASP A 88 1.28 -1.09 14.36
N GLU A 89 1.00 -2.37 14.09
CA GLU A 89 0.99 -2.89 12.72
C GLU A 89 -0.17 -2.29 11.89
N VAL A 90 -1.34 -2.12 12.51
CA VAL A 90 -2.49 -1.48 11.84
C VAL A 90 -2.24 0.01 11.69
N PHE A 91 -1.68 0.66 12.72
CA PHE A 91 -1.29 2.06 12.67
C PHE A 91 -0.31 2.34 11.52
N GLU A 92 0.72 1.53 11.36
CA GLU A 92 1.70 1.66 10.26
C GLU A 92 1.04 1.48 8.89
N ALA A 93 0.16 0.49 8.72
CA ALA A 93 -0.56 0.28 7.47
C ALA A 93 -1.47 1.45 7.08
N VAL A 94 -2.24 2.00 8.04
CA VAL A 94 -3.12 3.15 7.81
C VAL A 94 -2.32 4.41 7.51
N THR A 95 -1.28 4.69 8.28
CA THR A 95 -0.46 5.91 8.09
C THR A 95 0.35 5.86 6.80
N GLN A 96 0.86 4.69 6.40
CA GLN A 96 1.48 4.51 5.09
C GLN A 96 0.47 4.78 3.96
N ALA A 97 -0.73 4.21 4.03
CA ALA A 97 -1.77 4.45 3.02
C ALA A 97 -2.20 5.92 2.97
N LEU A 98 -2.28 6.59 4.11
CA LEU A 98 -2.58 8.02 4.22
C LEU A 98 -1.52 8.88 3.51
N MET A 99 -0.24 8.65 3.81
CA MET A 99 0.87 9.39 3.21
C MET A 99 0.93 9.17 1.69
N GLU A 100 0.77 7.93 1.23
CA GLU A 100 0.72 7.62 -0.20
C GLU A 100 -0.45 8.31 -0.91
N ARG A 101 -1.64 8.37 -0.30
CA ARG A 101 -2.77 9.13 -0.85
C ARG A 101 -2.47 10.61 -0.93
N ASN A 102 -1.79 11.16 0.07
CA ASN A 102 -1.44 12.57 0.07
C ASN A 102 -0.46 12.92 -1.05
N GLU A 103 0.60 12.12 -1.19
CA GLU A 103 1.63 12.31 -2.21
C GLU A 103 1.08 12.15 -3.63
N TYR A 104 0.28 11.11 -3.87
CA TYR A 104 -0.18 10.79 -5.23
C TYR A 104 -1.45 11.54 -5.64
N ASN A 105 -2.31 11.87 -4.68
CA ASN A 105 -3.64 12.39 -4.95
C ASN A 105 -4.29 13.06 -3.72
N GLY A 106 -3.59 14.02 -3.10
CA GLY A 106 -4.05 14.64 -1.84
C GLY A 106 -5.45 15.24 -1.90
N SER A 107 -5.87 15.79 -3.04
CA SER A 107 -7.23 16.33 -3.23
C SER A 107 -8.28 15.25 -3.50
N GLY A 108 -7.97 14.26 -4.34
CA GLY A 108 -8.95 13.25 -4.77
C GLY A 108 -9.06 12.05 -3.84
N ARG A 109 -8.04 11.78 -3.01
CA ARG A 109 -7.95 10.69 -2.02
C ARG A 109 -8.31 9.29 -2.54
N TYR A 110 -8.31 9.08 -3.85
CA TYR A 110 -8.48 7.78 -4.48
C TYR A 110 -7.13 7.12 -4.74
N ILE A 111 -7.15 5.79 -4.75
CA ILE A 111 -5.99 4.93 -5.01
C ILE A 111 -5.49 5.14 -6.44
N VAL A 112 -4.19 5.34 -6.60
CA VAL A 112 -3.55 5.54 -7.91
C VAL A 112 -2.71 4.32 -8.28
N PRO A 113 -2.91 3.69 -9.45
CA PRO A 113 -2.01 2.66 -9.93
C PRO A 113 -0.67 3.28 -10.37
N GLU A 114 0.44 2.76 -9.87
CA GLU A 114 1.79 3.20 -10.21
C GLU A 114 2.64 2.02 -10.63
N LEU A 115 3.46 2.20 -11.66
CA LEU A 115 4.43 1.18 -12.06
C LEU A 115 5.56 1.18 -11.02
N TRP A 116 5.72 0.07 -10.31
CA TRP A 116 6.58 -0.01 -9.14
C TRP A 116 7.66 -1.07 -9.30
N ASN A 117 8.88 -0.72 -8.90
CA ASN A 117 9.98 -1.64 -8.77
C ASN A 117 10.02 -2.11 -7.31
N PHE A 118 9.43 -3.28 -7.05
CA PHE A 118 9.35 -3.86 -5.71
C PHE A 118 10.70 -4.30 -5.16
N LYS A 119 11.68 -4.54 -6.03
CA LYS A 119 13.05 -4.84 -5.60
C LYS A 119 13.75 -3.60 -5.06
N GLU A 120 13.56 -2.46 -5.72
CA GLU A 120 14.23 -1.19 -5.37
C GLU A 120 13.38 -0.32 -4.42
N GLY A 121 12.14 -0.71 -4.13
CA GLY A 121 11.26 0.04 -3.23
C GLY A 121 10.87 1.43 -3.75
N ARG A 122 10.82 1.63 -5.07
CA ARG A 122 10.50 2.92 -5.70
C ARG A 122 9.70 2.75 -6.99
N LYS A 123 9.16 3.86 -7.50
CA LYS A 123 8.60 3.93 -8.85
C LYS A 123 9.58 3.37 -9.88
N ALA A 124 9.08 2.48 -10.74
CA ALA A 124 9.88 1.94 -11.83
C ALA A 124 9.95 2.97 -12.96
N THR A 125 11.10 3.02 -13.62
CA THR A 125 11.29 3.80 -14.82
C THR A 125 10.66 3.10 -16.02
N LEU A 126 10.33 3.86 -17.07
CA LEU A 126 9.86 3.30 -18.34
C LEU A 126 10.84 2.28 -18.92
N LYS A 127 12.15 2.57 -18.82
CA LYS A 127 13.21 1.64 -19.27
C LYS A 127 13.16 0.32 -18.54
N GLU A 128 13.05 0.36 -17.21
CA GLU A 128 12.92 -0.85 -16.37
C GLU A 128 11.67 -1.66 -16.78
N GLY A 129 10.53 -0.98 -16.99
CA GLY A 129 9.29 -1.61 -17.46
C GLY A 129 9.41 -2.28 -18.83
N VAL A 130 9.98 -1.57 -19.83
CA VAL A 130 10.19 -2.12 -21.19
C VAL A 130 11.12 -3.33 -21.16
N VAL A 131 12.23 -3.24 -20.43
CA VAL A 131 13.17 -4.37 -20.28
C VAL A 131 12.49 -5.57 -19.63
N TYR A 132 11.64 -5.35 -18.63
CA TYR A 132 10.89 -6.43 -17.98
C TYR A 132 9.88 -7.09 -18.94
N LEU A 133 9.12 -6.29 -19.71
CA LEU A 133 8.20 -6.81 -20.72
C LEU A 133 8.91 -7.62 -21.80
N MET A 134 10.06 -7.16 -22.29
CA MET A 134 10.87 -7.89 -23.27
C MET A 134 11.32 -9.26 -22.72
N LYS A 135 11.78 -9.30 -21.47
CA LYS A 135 12.16 -10.57 -20.81
C LYS A 135 10.95 -11.49 -20.67
N LEU A 136 9.80 -11.00 -20.23
CA LEU A 136 8.59 -11.83 -20.14
C LEU A 136 8.23 -12.41 -21.51
N TRP A 137 8.23 -11.58 -22.54
CA TRP A 137 7.92 -12.00 -23.90
C TRP A 137 8.86 -13.10 -24.42
N THR A 138 10.17 -13.01 -24.19
CA THR A 138 11.11 -14.05 -24.63
C THR A 138 10.88 -15.39 -23.93
N HIS A 139 10.45 -15.38 -22.67
CA HIS A 139 10.20 -16.60 -21.90
C HIS A 139 8.84 -17.23 -22.21
N LEU A 140 7.83 -16.40 -22.51
CA LEU A 140 6.47 -16.85 -22.83
C LEU A 140 6.28 -17.27 -24.30
N LYS A 141 7.25 -16.97 -25.18
CA LYS A 141 7.18 -17.40 -26.58
C LYS A 141 7.10 -18.94 -26.68
N PRO A 142 6.10 -19.49 -27.39
CA PRO A 142 6.04 -20.92 -27.66
C PRO A 142 7.29 -21.35 -28.43
N LYS A 143 7.93 -22.45 -27.99
CA LYS A 143 9.05 -23.03 -28.75
C LYS A 143 8.52 -23.52 -30.11
N PRO A 144 9.26 -23.32 -31.21
CA PRO A 144 8.84 -23.80 -32.52
C PRO A 144 8.64 -25.31 -32.46
N LYS A 145 7.49 -25.79 -32.96
CA LYS A 145 7.25 -27.23 -33.12
C LYS A 145 8.27 -27.75 -34.12
N ARG A 146 9.11 -28.71 -33.68
CA ARG A 146 10.02 -29.43 -34.57
C ARG A 146 9.16 -30.18 -35.60
N LYS A 147 9.39 -29.91 -36.88
CA LYS A 147 8.80 -30.67 -37.99
C LYS A 147 9.50 -32.02 -38.11
#